data_AF-A0A6A6U3E8-F1
#
_entry.id   AF-A0A6A6U3E8-F1
#
_cell.length_a   1.000
_cell.length_b   1.000
_cell.length_c   1.000
_cell.angle_alpha   90.00
_cell.angle_beta   90.00
_cell.angle_gamma   90.00
#
_symmetry.space_group_name_H-M   'P 1'
#
loop_
_entity.id
_entity.type
_entity.pdbx_description
1 polymer ?
#
loop_
_entity_poly.entity_id
_entity_poly.type
_entity_poly.pdbx_seq_one_letter_code
_entity_poly.pdbx_strand_id
1 'polypeptide(L)'
;MVTSPEFLVAVGEPDKVRRLLEDGLSPAPEALYACIVDEDEKSDMSLQLMLESGLSADARPDYADGTNSLGVKHDWAMGDWSTLRRFVPFRREWNGLYRASTISGVKSRVQKLQTIFLAHGADPYALFRQPLQQTQQHSGFPDFYTSYDLDDVDALEQMDLEVYFDQQDDFETIRYNPHYLNRDRAIKANNNESDGEELYFEILPDPTSVFKHYGVRSVIHALLEEGAYVKPILELPGIDLEHRDPQGRTLLLSASRSAMGTDASVDARIAEVRAISRGYARQNPLLAGTQTTSSLAQYLIDKGADPFAVDNYGKNCLFGLLEAYDNEYSGAPPIADQSLRYLSKLHPELVNQPDNAGNYPLHAALRRRLLYYHGNSSQQPKQLETSVFDLLEAGADPHTLDELGNSVFHYLADNGLADPTREREQRRLFEEFAKQGVDLNLRNKSGYTALQLLMKSQDDRDCGAAVWTNGKTPVEIIRLFENAGARLDDIGPDGQTLLHLLSLGTEDKAWGMARYLLGMGHDPLIKDGNGETAVDVVRRIQVKSLIEVFTTFGYK
;
A
#
# COMPACT_ATOMS: atom_id res chain seq x y z
N MET A 1 41.14 -3.67 2.62
CA MET A 1 41.64 -3.70 1.23
C MET A 1 41.32 -2.34 0.65
N VAL A 2 42.25 -1.68 -0.03
CA VAL A 2 42.00 -0.37 -0.62
C VAL A 2 41.02 -0.58 -1.76
N THR A 3 39.78 -0.10 -1.60
CA THR A 3 38.81 0.02 -2.69
C THR A 3 39.48 0.85 -3.78
N SER A 4 39.55 0.30 -4.99
CA SER A 4 40.26 0.89 -6.11
C SER A 4 39.26 1.76 -6.90
N PRO A 5 39.21 3.09 -6.70
CA PRO A 5 38.36 3.99 -7.50
C PRO A 5 38.63 3.90 -9.01
N GLU A 6 39.75 3.30 -9.40
CA GLU A 6 40.13 3.01 -10.78
C GLU A 6 39.08 2.16 -11.51
N PHE A 7 38.43 1.19 -10.84
CA PHE A 7 37.36 0.40 -11.48
C PHE A 7 36.08 1.21 -11.72
N LEU A 8 35.76 2.17 -10.86
CA LEU A 8 34.63 3.09 -11.05
C LEU A 8 34.85 3.98 -12.28
N VAL A 9 36.08 4.45 -12.48
CA VAL A 9 36.46 5.27 -13.65
C VAL A 9 36.53 4.42 -14.94
N ALA A 10 36.73 3.10 -14.81
CA ALA A 10 36.80 2.18 -15.95
C ALA A 10 35.44 1.60 -16.38
N VAL A 11 34.33 2.00 -15.74
CA VAL A 11 32.97 1.66 -16.18
C VAL A 11 32.77 2.11 -17.64
N GLY A 12 32.17 1.25 -18.47
CA GLY A 12 32.04 1.49 -19.92
C GLY A 12 33.32 1.24 -20.74
N GLU A 13 34.44 0.90 -20.11
CA GLU A 13 35.73 0.65 -20.78
C GLU A 13 36.29 -0.75 -20.46
N PRO A 14 35.76 -1.82 -21.09
CA PRO A 14 36.12 -3.21 -20.76
C PRO A 14 37.61 -3.53 -20.94
N ASP A 15 38.29 -2.86 -21.87
CA ASP A 15 39.75 -3.00 -22.05
C ASP A 15 40.53 -2.45 -20.86
N LYS A 16 40.07 -1.35 -20.23
CA LYS A 16 40.68 -0.82 -19.02
C LYS A 16 40.40 -1.72 -17.82
N VAL A 17 39.16 -2.20 -17.68
CA VAL A 17 38.79 -3.17 -16.63
C VAL A 17 39.67 -4.41 -16.71
N ARG A 18 39.89 -4.96 -17.90
CA ARG A 18 40.77 -6.12 -18.10
C ARG A 18 42.19 -5.85 -17.65
N ARG A 19 42.78 -4.70 -18.02
CA ARG A 19 44.13 -4.33 -17.59
C ARG A 19 44.24 -4.21 -16.07
N LEU A 20 43.25 -3.58 -15.42
CA LEU A 20 43.23 -3.46 -13.96
C LEU A 20 43.19 -4.84 -13.28
N LEU A 21 42.42 -5.79 -13.83
CA LEU A 21 42.39 -7.17 -13.35
C LEU A 21 43.73 -7.90 -13.60
N GLU A 22 44.34 -7.73 -14.76
CA GLU A 22 45.66 -8.29 -15.11
C GLU A 22 46.78 -7.73 -14.21
N ASP A 23 46.68 -6.47 -13.81
CA ASP A 23 47.58 -5.80 -12.85
C ASP A 23 47.36 -6.29 -11.40
N GLY A 24 46.40 -7.18 -11.18
CA GLY A 24 46.12 -7.82 -9.89
C GLY A 24 45.27 -6.98 -8.94
N LEU A 25 44.60 -5.94 -9.43
CA LEU A 25 43.63 -5.18 -8.63
C LEU A 25 42.29 -5.92 -8.56
N SER A 26 41.62 -5.82 -7.42
CA SER A 26 40.29 -6.40 -7.22
C SER A 26 39.20 -5.34 -7.37
N PRO A 27 38.13 -5.61 -8.12
CA PRO A 27 37.02 -4.67 -8.26
C PRO A 27 36.27 -4.52 -6.94
N ALA A 28 35.78 -3.31 -6.69
CA ALA A 28 34.95 -3.00 -5.53
C ALA A 28 33.45 -3.18 -5.89
N PRO A 29 32.57 -3.51 -4.93
CA PRO A 29 31.14 -3.67 -5.19
C PRO A 29 30.51 -2.41 -5.81
N GLU A 30 30.99 -1.22 -5.47
CA GLU A 30 30.54 0.06 -6.04
C GLU A 30 30.63 0.08 -7.57
N ALA A 31 31.68 -0.52 -8.13
CA ALA A 31 31.89 -0.58 -9.57
C ALA A 31 30.86 -1.47 -10.27
N LEU A 32 30.42 -2.57 -9.64
CA LEU A 32 29.32 -3.39 -10.15
C LEU A 32 28.04 -2.57 -10.28
N TYR A 33 27.69 -1.80 -9.24
CA TYR A 33 26.47 -1.00 -9.23
C TYR A 33 26.51 0.13 -10.25
N ALA A 34 27.67 0.75 -10.44
CA ALA A 34 27.88 1.74 -11.48
C ALA A 34 27.64 1.15 -12.88
N CYS A 35 28.11 -0.06 -13.16
CA CYS A 35 27.83 -0.74 -14.43
C CYS A 35 26.34 -1.05 -14.65
N ILE A 36 25.57 -1.32 -13.59
CA ILE A 36 24.12 -1.56 -13.72
C ILE A 36 23.38 -0.28 -14.12
N VAL A 37 23.78 0.85 -13.54
CA VAL A 37 23.14 2.16 -13.76
C VAL A 37 23.51 2.75 -15.12
N ASP A 38 24.75 2.56 -15.56
CA ASP A 38 25.20 3.05 -16.86
C ASP A 38 24.55 2.26 -18.00
N GLU A 39 23.87 2.92 -18.93
CA GLU A 39 23.05 2.26 -19.97
C GLU A 39 23.83 1.75 -21.20
N ASP A 40 25.16 1.85 -21.18
CA ASP A 40 26.04 1.39 -22.27
C ASP A 40 26.19 -0.14 -22.28
N GLU A 41 26.13 -0.76 -23.46
CA GLU A 41 26.41 -2.19 -23.65
C GLU A 41 27.82 -2.58 -23.19
N LYS A 42 28.78 -1.66 -23.28
CA LYS A 42 30.14 -1.86 -22.78
C LYS A 42 30.19 -1.99 -21.26
N SER A 43 29.26 -1.35 -20.55
CA SER A 43 29.15 -1.49 -19.10
C SER A 43 28.64 -2.85 -18.68
N ASP A 44 27.76 -3.47 -19.48
CA ASP A 44 27.40 -4.88 -19.26
C ASP A 44 28.62 -5.82 -19.41
N MET A 45 29.53 -5.53 -20.35
CA MET A 45 30.78 -6.29 -20.51
C MET A 45 31.74 -6.08 -19.34
N SER A 46 31.89 -4.82 -18.89
CA SER A 46 32.68 -4.49 -17.71
C SER A 46 32.15 -5.20 -16.46
N LEU A 47 30.82 -5.21 -16.26
CA LEU A 47 30.16 -5.94 -15.19
C LEU A 47 30.51 -7.43 -15.21
N GLN A 48 30.40 -8.06 -16.38
CA GLN A 48 30.70 -9.48 -16.53
C GLN A 48 32.17 -9.78 -16.19
N LEU A 49 33.12 -8.98 -16.69
CA LEU A 49 34.55 -9.14 -16.35
C LEU A 49 34.82 -9.02 -14.85
N MET A 50 34.13 -8.09 -14.17
CA MET A 50 34.28 -7.92 -12.72
C MET A 50 33.76 -9.15 -11.95
N LEU A 51 32.63 -9.72 -12.34
CA LEU A 51 32.09 -10.93 -11.70
C LEU A 51 32.95 -12.17 -12.00
N GLU A 52 33.46 -12.30 -13.23
CA GLU A 52 34.39 -13.37 -13.63
C GLU A 52 35.71 -13.34 -12.85
N SER A 53 36.10 -12.17 -12.32
CA SER A 53 37.28 -12.04 -11.46
C SER A 53 37.12 -12.67 -10.06
N GLY A 54 35.92 -13.10 -9.71
CA GLY A 54 35.59 -13.69 -8.40
C GLY A 54 34.95 -12.71 -7.41
N LEU A 55 34.58 -11.50 -7.84
CA LEU A 55 33.76 -10.61 -7.03
C LEU A 55 32.36 -11.22 -6.89
N SER A 56 31.87 -11.33 -5.65
CA SER A 56 30.55 -11.90 -5.38
C SER A 56 29.45 -11.07 -6.04
N ALA A 57 28.50 -11.75 -6.69
CA ALA A 57 27.33 -11.12 -7.28
C ALA A 57 26.37 -10.53 -6.21
N ASP A 58 26.46 -11.01 -4.97
CA ASP A 58 25.73 -10.49 -3.80
C ASP A 58 26.56 -9.48 -2.99
N ALA A 59 27.73 -9.08 -3.49
CA ALA A 59 28.55 -8.09 -2.81
C ALA A 59 27.81 -6.75 -2.71
N ARG A 60 27.95 -6.10 -1.56
CA ARG A 60 27.27 -4.85 -1.21
C ARG A 60 28.29 -3.72 -1.10
N PRO A 61 27.98 -2.50 -1.60
CA PRO A 61 28.82 -1.33 -1.40
C PRO A 61 29.06 -1.04 0.08
N ASP A 62 30.16 -0.38 0.41
CA ASP A 62 30.56 -0.08 1.80
C ASP A 62 29.54 0.84 2.52
N TYR A 63 28.75 1.61 1.77
CA TYR A 63 27.69 2.45 2.32
C TYR A 63 26.39 1.70 2.62
N ALA A 64 26.25 0.46 2.17
CA ALA A 64 25.08 -0.37 2.46
C ALA A 64 25.23 -1.03 3.84
N ASP A 65 24.13 -1.29 4.53
CA ASP A 65 24.20 -2.07 5.77
C ASP A 65 24.54 -3.53 5.46
N GLY A 66 25.77 -3.94 5.76
CA GLY A 66 26.24 -5.31 5.60
C GLY A 66 25.58 -6.32 6.55
N THR A 67 24.84 -5.86 7.57
CA THR A 67 24.13 -6.75 8.52
C THR A 67 22.70 -7.07 8.09
N ASN A 68 22.13 -6.30 7.15
CA ASN A 68 20.71 -6.30 6.79
C ASN A 68 19.75 -6.09 7.98
N SER A 69 20.24 -5.60 9.12
CA SER A 69 19.51 -5.57 10.40
C SER A 69 19.60 -4.23 11.10
N LEU A 70 20.46 -3.31 10.64
CA LEU A 70 20.60 -2.00 11.24
C LEU A 70 19.30 -1.20 11.09
N GLY A 71 18.76 -0.73 12.22
CA GLY A 71 17.48 0.00 12.26
C GLY A 71 16.23 -0.88 12.07
N VAL A 72 16.39 -2.20 11.94
CA VAL A 72 15.28 -3.16 11.88
C VAL A 72 14.89 -3.54 13.31
N LYS A 73 13.63 -3.30 13.70
CA LYS A 73 13.13 -3.71 15.02
C LYS A 73 13.06 -5.23 15.12
N HIS A 74 13.29 -5.80 16.31
CA HIS A 74 13.26 -7.26 16.50
C HIS A 74 11.90 -7.89 16.14
N ASP A 75 10.81 -7.17 16.33
CA ASP A 75 9.42 -7.59 16.09
C ASP A 75 8.83 -7.00 14.79
N TRP A 76 9.68 -6.47 13.91
CA TRP A 76 9.22 -5.81 12.68
C TRP A 76 8.43 -6.74 11.74
N ALA A 77 8.56 -8.05 11.86
CA ALA A 77 7.82 -9.04 11.07
C ALA A 77 6.68 -9.71 11.85
N MET A 78 6.43 -9.28 13.11
CA MET A 78 5.48 -9.90 14.03
C MET A 78 4.22 -9.05 14.29
N GLY A 79 4.29 -7.72 14.20
CA GLY A 79 3.09 -6.86 14.20
C GLY A 79 2.40 -6.90 12.84
N ASP A 80 1.07 -6.73 12.72
CA ASP A 80 0.42 -6.65 11.40
C ASP A 80 0.79 -5.34 10.68
N TRP A 81 2.00 -5.32 10.13
CA TRP A 81 2.55 -4.23 9.34
C TRP A 81 2.08 -4.28 7.89
N SER A 82 1.41 -5.37 7.48
CA SER A 82 1.12 -5.73 6.08
C SER A 82 0.09 -4.82 5.41
N THR A 83 -0.76 -4.15 6.20
CA THR A 83 -1.79 -3.24 5.70
C THR A 83 -1.45 -1.76 5.81
N LEU A 84 -0.41 -1.38 6.58
CA LEU A 84 -0.14 0.02 6.98
C LEU A 84 1.29 0.50 6.71
N ARG A 85 2.24 -0.39 6.36
CA ARG A 85 3.63 0.01 6.06
C ARG A 85 4.06 -0.44 4.67
N ARG A 86 4.48 0.53 3.88
CA ARG A 86 4.97 0.36 2.51
C ARG A 86 6.49 0.24 2.52
N PHE A 87 7.00 -0.77 1.81
CA PHE A 87 8.41 -0.81 1.48
C PHE A 87 8.73 0.25 0.42
N VAL A 88 9.73 1.06 0.71
CA VAL A 88 10.16 2.15 -0.16
C VAL A 88 11.48 1.78 -0.85
N PRO A 89 11.58 1.94 -2.17
CA PRO A 89 12.84 1.75 -2.87
C PRO A 89 13.89 2.75 -2.38
N PHE A 90 15.03 2.27 -1.88
CA PHE A 90 16.12 3.14 -1.42
C PHE A 90 17.48 2.66 -1.92
N ARG A 91 18.14 3.53 -2.70
CA ARG A 91 19.33 3.22 -3.52
C ARG A 91 20.49 2.60 -2.72
N ARG A 92 20.69 3.00 -1.47
CA ARG A 92 21.81 2.55 -0.64
C ARG A 92 21.66 1.13 -0.08
N GLU A 93 20.47 0.54 -0.19
CA GLU A 93 20.18 -0.78 0.39
C GLU A 93 19.88 -1.85 -0.66
N TRP A 94 20.09 -1.58 -1.95
CA TRP A 94 19.75 -2.55 -2.99
C TRP A 94 20.77 -3.68 -3.10
N ASN A 95 20.29 -4.89 -3.39
CA ASN A 95 21.13 -6.01 -3.81
C ASN A 95 21.39 -5.90 -5.33
N GLY A 96 22.53 -6.41 -5.81
CA GLY A 96 22.90 -6.33 -7.23
C GLY A 96 21.87 -6.94 -8.17
N LEU A 97 21.38 -8.14 -7.87
CA LEU A 97 20.33 -8.81 -8.65
C LEU A 97 19.00 -8.04 -8.58
N TYR A 98 18.63 -7.54 -7.41
CA TYR A 98 17.44 -6.70 -7.26
C TYR A 98 17.55 -5.43 -8.13
N ARG A 99 18.70 -4.73 -8.08
CA ARG A 99 18.91 -3.51 -8.86
C ARG A 99 18.93 -3.79 -10.36
N ALA A 100 19.62 -4.84 -10.80
CA ALA A 100 19.63 -5.28 -12.19
C ALA A 100 18.21 -5.58 -12.73
N SER A 101 17.30 -5.98 -11.85
CA SER A 101 15.91 -6.33 -12.19
C SER A 101 14.95 -5.13 -12.22
N THR A 102 15.32 -4.01 -11.60
CA THR A 102 14.47 -2.82 -11.42
C THR A 102 14.98 -1.58 -12.17
N ILE A 103 15.98 -1.74 -13.05
CA ILE A 103 16.45 -0.63 -13.89
C ILE A 103 15.37 -0.11 -14.85
N SER A 104 15.44 1.19 -15.13
CA SER A 104 14.82 1.78 -16.32
C SER A 104 15.45 1.19 -17.59
N GLY A 105 14.71 1.22 -18.70
CA GLY A 105 15.21 0.73 -20.00
C GLY A 105 14.48 -0.52 -20.50
N VAL A 106 15.02 -1.20 -21.52
CA VAL A 106 14.33 -2.30 -22.23
C VAL A 106 14.40 -3.64 -21.49
N LYS A 107 13.32 -4.45 -21.58
CA LYS A 107 13.21 -5.76 -20.93
C LYS A 107 14.34 -6.73 -21.29
N SER A 108 14.86 -6.68 -22.52
CA SER A 108 15.98 -7.52 -22.96
C SER A 108 17.27 -7.27 -22.17
N ARG A 109 17.54 -6.01 -21.80
CA ARG A 109 18.70 -5.65 -20.97
C ARG A 109 18.53 -6.16 -19.54
N VAL A 110 17.34 -5.97 -18.96
CA VAL A 110 17.00 -6.53 -17.64
C VAL A 110 17.25 -8.04 -17.61
N GLN A 111 16.75 -8.77 -18.61
CA GLN A 111 16.97 -10.21 -18.75
C GLN A 111 18.45 -10.57 -18.87
N LYS A 112 19.23 -9.82 -19.65
CA LYS A 112 20.67 -10.03 -19.81
C LYS A 112 21.41 -9.86 -18.49
N LEU A 113 21.14 -8.79 -17.74
CA LEU A 113 21.77 -8.55 -16.45
C LEU A 113 21.38 -9.62 -15.42
N GLN A 114 20.10 -10.00 -15.32
CA GLN A 114 19.68 -11.11 -14.47
C GLN A 114 20.44 -12.40 -14.81
N THR A 115 20.56 -12.73 -16.09
CA THR A 115 21.29 -13.92 -16.54
C THR A 115 22.77 -13.85 -16.11
N ILE A 116 23.42 -12.68 -16.23
CA ILE A 116 24.80 -12.48 -15.78
C ILE A 116 24.91 -12.70 -14.27
N PHE A 117 24.06 -12.06 -13.45
CA PHE A 117 24.08 -12.20 -11.99
C PHE A 117 23.84 -13.65 -11.55
N LEU A 118 22.81 -14.30 -12.09
CA LEU A 118 22.47 -15.68 -11.76
C LEU A 118 23.56 -16.67 -12.18
N ALA A 119 24.19 -16.47 -13.34
CA ALA A 119 25.32 -17.29 -13.79
C ALA A 119 26.55 -17.18 -12.88
N HIS A 120 26.70 -16.04 -12.18
CA HIS A 120 27.79 -15.78 -11.24
C HIS A 120 27.36 -15.99 -9.77
N GLY A 121 26.29 -16.75 -9.54
CA GLY A 121 25.91 -17.23 -8.21
C GLY A 121 25.17 -16.23 -7.33
N ALA A 122 24.54 -15.19 -7.91
CA ALA A 122 23.63 -14.33 -7.16
C ALA A 122 22.48 -15.15 -6.56
N ASP A 123 22.26 -15.02 -5.25
CA ASP A 123 21.19 -15.71 -4.54
C ASP A 123 19.86 -14.95 -4.69
N PRO A 124 18.84 -15.53 -5.37
CA PRO A 124 17.50 -14.93 -5.44
C PRO A 124 16.85 -14.74 -4.06
N TYR A 125 17.32 -15.47 -3.04
CA TYR A 125 16.84 -15.40 -1.68
C TYR A 125 17.69 -14.48 -0.78
N ALA A 126 18.71 -13.82 -1.33
CA ALA A 126 19.55 -12.89 -0.59
C ALA A 126 18.69 -11.85 0.12
N LEU A 127 18.87 -11.74 1.44
CA LEU A 127 18.15 -10.76 2.25
C LEU A 127 18.78 -9.38 2.09
N PHE A 128 17.92 -8.36 2.10
CA PHE A 128 18.31 -6.97 2.21
C PHE A 128 17.24 -6.20 2.97
N ARG A 129 17.66 -5.15 3.68
CA ARG A 129 16.72 -4.25 4.34
C ARG A 129 16.17 -3.22 3.37
N GLN A 130 14.96 -2.75 3.62
CA GLN A 130 14.33 -1.65 2.89
C GLN A 130 13.62 -0.73 3.89
N PRO A 131 13.63 0.60 3.67
CA PRO A 131 12.87 1.52 4.50
C PRO A 131 11.37 1.21 4.48
N LEU A 132 10.74 1.48 5.62
CA LEU A 132 9.28 1.40 5.77
C LEU A 132 8.70 2.80 5.89
N GLN A 133 7.80 3.15 4.97
CA GLN A 133 6.95 4.32 5.09
C GLN A 133 5.62 3.92 5.71
N GLN A 134 5.23 4.59 6.79
CA GLN A 134 3.90 4.44 7.37
C GLN A 134 2.93 5.28 6.55
N THR A 135 1.92 4.63 5.97
CA THR A 135 0.84 5.35 5.31
C THR A 135 -0.27 5.61 6.33
N GLN A 136 -0.75 6.85 6.38
CA GLN A 136 -1.97 7.14 7.14
C GLN A 136 -3.14 6.45 6.44
N GLN A 137 -3.86 5.62 7.20
CA GLN A 137 -5.19 5.18 6.81
C GLN A 137 -6.15 5.70 7.87
N HIS A 138 -7.01 6.64 7.45
CA HIS A 138 -8.12 7.08 8.28
C HIS A 138 -9.18 5.99 8.23
N SER A 139 -9.38 5.29 9.35
CA SER A 139 -10.50 4.37 9.55
C SER A 139 -11.22 4.75 10.83
N GLY A 140 -12.55 4.64 10.82
CA GLY A 140 -13.40 4.96 11.97
C GLY A 140 -13.39 3.91 13.08
N PHE A 141 -12.65 2.80 12.95
CA PHE A 141 -12.51 1.89 14.09
C PHE A 141 -11.43 2.40 15.06
N PRO A 142 -11.74 2.47 16.37
CA PRO A 142 -10.86 3.04 17.40
C PRO A 142 -9.45 2.44 17.48
N ASP A 143 -9.25 1.23 16.94
CA ASP A 143 -7.99 0.49 17.02
C ASP A 143 -7.22 0.46 15.68
N PHE A 144 -7.71 1.11 14.61
CA PHE A 144 -6.93 1.32 13.38
C PHE A 144 -6.04 2.58 13.44
N TYR A 145 -6.07 3.33 14.54
CA TYR A 145 -5.10 4.40 14.77
C TYR A 145 -3.75 3.79 15.10
N THR A 146 -2.86 3.74 14.12
CA THR A 146 -1.45 3.91 14.45
C THR A 146 -1.27 5.39 14.74
N SER A 147 -1.00 5.70 16.01
CA SER A 147 -0.51 7.01 16.41
C SER A 147 0.57 7.45 15.42
N TYR A 148 0.47 8.69 14.94
CA TYR A 148 1.71 9.41 14.68
C TYR A 148 2.55 9.27 15.94
N ASP A 149 3.77 8.73 15.84
CA ASP A 149 4.79 9.28 16.69
C ASP A 149 4.89 10.74 16.23
N LEU A 150 4.21 11.64 16.94
CA LEU A 150 4.20 13.08 16.67
C LEU A 150 5.62 13.68 16.66
N ASP A 151 6.65 12.88 16.99
CA ASP A 151 8.06 13.16 16.83
C ASP A 151 8.56 13.16 15.35
N ASP A 152 7.75 12.76 14.36
CA ASP A 152 8.17 12.62 12.95
C ASP A 152 8.05 13.89 12.10
N VAL A 153 7.12 14.80 12.41
CA VAL A 153 7.01 16.06 11.66
C VAL A 153 8.04 17.07 12.17
N ASP A 154 8.19 17.16 13.51
CA ASP A 154 9.14 18.08 14.15
C ASP A 154 10.61 17.72 13.84
N ALA A 155 10.95 16.45 13.65
CA ALA A 155 12.33 16.03 13.33
C ALA A 155 12.73 16.36 11.88
N LEU A 156 11.80 16.26 10.93
CA LEU A 156 12.03 16.64 9.53
C LEU A 156 12.01 18.17 9.36
N GLU A 157 11.15 18.88 10.09
CA GLU A 157 11.16 20.36 10.16
C GLU A 157 12.44 20.90 10.84
N GLN A 158 13.00 20.19 11.83
CA GLN A 158 14.27 20.59 12.47
C GLN A 158 15.51 20.31 11.63
N MET A 159 15.43 19.48 10.59
CA MET A 159 16.57 19.09 9.76
C MET A 159 16.79 19.96 8.50
N ASP A 160 15.99 21.00 8.23
CA ASP A 160 16.07 21.81 6.99
C ASP A 160 16.12 20.94 5.70
N LEU A 161 15.51 19.74 5.73
CA LEU A 161 15.46 18.80 4.60
C LEU A 161 14.05 18.82 3.99
N GLU A 162 13.89 19.46 2.83
CA GLU A 162 12.69 19.27 2.02
C GLU A 162 12.79 17.97 1.22
N VAL A 163 11.94 16.99 1.54
CA VAL A 163 11.79 15.77 0.74
C VAL A 163 10.95 16.11 -0.49
N TYR A 164 11.60 16.19 -1.66
CA TYR A 164 10.90 16.34 -2.93
C TYR A 164 10.43 14.98 -3.45
N PHE A 165 9.12 14.83 -3.61
CA PHE A 165 8.52 13.76 -4.41
C PHE A 165 8.46 14.23 -5.86
N ASP A 166 9.52 14.04 -6.63
CA ASP A 166 9.46 14.33 -8.06
C ASP A 166 8.66 13.23 -8.78
N GLN A 167 7.65 13.62 -9.56
CA GLN A 167 6.77 12.70 -10.29
C GLN A 167 7.32 12.30 -11.67
N GLN A 168 8.52 12.77 -12.04
CA GLN A 168 9.11 12.49 -13.36
C GLN A 168 10.35 11.60 -13.34
N ASP A 169 11.01 11.47 -12.20
CA ASP A 169 12.14 10.57 -12.01
C ASP A 169 11.81 9.66 -10.82
N ASP A 170 11.93 8.33 -10.98
CA ASP A 170 11.67 7.31 -9.96
C ASP A 170 12.66 7.37 -8.75
N PHE A 171 13.06 8.58 -8.33
CA PHE A 171 14.13 8.83 -7.37
C PHE A 171 13.61 9.64 -6.19
N GLU A 172 13.64 9.01 -5.02
CA GLU A 172 13.77 9.76 -3.77
C GLU A 172 15.16 10.41 -3.74
N THR A 173 15.26 11.60 -4.32
CA THR A 173 16.35 12.52 -4.02
C THR A 173 15.89 13.40 -2.88
N ILE A 174 16.44 13.19 -1.69
CA ILE A 174 16.38 14.21 -0.64
C ILE A 174 17.34 15.30 -1.10
N ARG A 175 16.82 16.27 -1.84
CA ARG A 175 17.59 17.46 -2.19
C ARG A 175 17.61 18.37 -0.97
N TYR A 176 18.82 18.63 -0.45
CA TYR A 176 19.04 19.73 0.48
C TYR A 176 18.59 21.03 -0.22
N ASN A 177 17.60 21.75 0.30
CA ASN A 177 17.12 22.96 -0.34
C ASN A 177 18.17 24.08 -0.19
N PRO A 178 18.78 24.60 -1.28
CA PRO A 178 19.78 25.67 -1.19
C PRO A 178 19.18 27.04 -0.83
N HIS A 179 17.85 27.16 -0.70
CA HIS A 179 17.18 28.46 -0.57
C HIS A 179 17.45 29.20 0.76
N TYR A 180 18.14 28.60 1.73
CA TYR A 180 18.57 29.28 2.96
C TYR A 180 20.06 29.64 3.04
N LEU A 181 20.88 29.32 2.04
CA LEU A 181 22.25 29.85 1.92
C LEU A 181 22.34 30.96 0.87
N ASN A 182 21.60 32.06 1.09
CA ASN A 182 21.97 33.35 0.52
C ASN A 182 21.54 34.53 1.40
N ARG A 183 22.18 34.63 2.56
CA ARG A 183 22.61 35.93 3.08
C ARG A 183 24.07 35.79 3.52
N ASP A 184 24.96 36.28 2.66
CA ASP A 184 26.31 36.81 2.98
C ASP A 184 27.53 36.25 2.21
N ARG A 185 27.37 35.42 1.17
CA ARG A 185 28.52 35.14 0.26
C ARG A 185 28.27 35.24 -1.25
N ALA A 186 27.14 35.79 -1.69
CA ALA A 186 26.98 36.28 -3.07
C ALA A 186 27.64 37.67 -3.30
N ILE A 187 28.80 37.91 -2.68
CA ILE A 187 29.68 39.04 -3.00
C ILE A 187 31.07 38.45 -3.20
N LYS A 188 31.40 38.16 -4.47
CA LYS A 188 32.71 37.86 -5.08
C LYS A 188 32.72 36.56 -5.87
N ALA A 189 32.08 36.56 -7.03
CA ALA A 189 32.53 35.80 -8.19
C ALA A 189 31.88 36.36 -9.46
N ASN A 190 32.14 37.66 -9.73
CA ASN A 190 32.16 38.13 -11.10
C ASN A 190 33.61 37.96 -11.55
N ASN A 191 33.82 37.11 -12.56
CA ASN A 191 34.83 37.20 -13.63
C ASN A 191 35.49 35.85 -13.95
N ASN A 192 35.33 35.49 -15.23
CA ASN A 192 36.20 34.68 -16.09
C ASN A 192 36.12 33.15 -16.07
N GLU A 193 35.83 32.65 -17.29
CA GLU A 193 36.50 31.57 -18.03
C GLU A 193 36.46 30.12 -17.52
N SER A 194 35.92 29.26 -18.39
CA SER A 194 36.41 27.92 -18.78
C SER A 194 36.51 26.81 -17.73
N ASP A 195 36.02 25.64 -18.16
CA ASP A 195 36.34 24.28 -17.70
C ASP A 195 35.71 23.74 -16.41
N GLY A 196 35.10 22.56 -16.56
CA GLY A 196 34.77 21.63 -15.48
C GLY A 196 33.28 21.35 -15.32
N GLU A 197 32.76 20.30 -15.98
CA GLU A 197 31.64 19.56 -15.37
C GLU A 197 32.18 18.91 -14.10
N GLU A 198 32.06 19.60 -12.97
CA GLU A 198 32.29 19.02 -11.65
C GLU A 198 31.25 17.91 -11.44
N LEU A 199 31.71 16.65 -11.41
CA LEU A 199 30.94 15.54 -10.86
C LEU A 199 30.49 15.94 -9.44
N TYR A 200 29.21 16.24 -9.28
CA TYR A 200 28.60 16.38 -7.96
C TYR A 200 28.63 15.00 -7.30
N PHE A 201 29.59 14.79 -6.39
CA PHE A 201 29.45 13.77 -5.37
C PHE A 201 28.30 14.21 -4.47
N GLU A 202 27.09 13.71 -4.72
CA GLU A 202 25.97 13.86 -3.80
C GLU A 202 26.40 13.27 -2.45
N ILE A 203 26.65 14.14 -1.47
CA ILE A 203 26.76 13.75 -0.06
C ILE A 203 25.33 13.38 0.38
N LEU A 204 24.89 12.18 0.01
CA LEU A 204 23.60 11.66 0.44
C LEU A 204 23.68 11.38 1.96
N PRO A 205 22.71 11.84 2.77
CA PRO A 205 22.72 11.67 4.22
C PRO A 205 22.80 10.19 4.64
N ASP A 206 23.26 9.95 5.88
CA ASP A 206 23.29 8.61 6.48
C ASP A 206 21.90 7.95 6.36
N PRO A 207 21.77 6.71 5.86
CA PRO A 207 20.49 5.99 5.80
C PRO A 207 19.66 6.04 7.10
N THR A 208 20.33 6.10 8.25
CA THR A 208 19.70 6.18 9.58
C THR A 208 19.19 7.57 9.94
N SER A 209 19.67 8.63 9.27
CA SER A 209 19.16 9.99 9.49
C SER A 209 17.90 10.30 8.69
N VAL A 210 17.56 9.47 7.70
CA VAL A 210 16.41 9.66 6.81
C VAL A 210 15.20 8.85 7.25
N PHE A 211 15.41 7.56 7.53
CA PHE A 211 14.32 6.63 7.87
C PHE A 211 14.53 6.06 9.27
N LYS A 212 13.53 6.20 10.14
CA LYS A 212 13.55 5.65 11.50
C LYS A 212 13.18 4.15 11.54
N HIS A 213 12.64 3.59 10.45
CA HIS A 213 12.10 2.24 10.40
C HIS A 213 12.51 1.48 9.13
N TYR A 214 12.98 0.25 9.32
CA TYR A 214 13.36 -0.67 8.26
C TYR A 214 12.69 -2.04 8.44
N GLY A 215 12.43 -2.71 7.33
CA GLY A 215 12.09 -4.14 7.27
C GLY A 215 13.08 -4.88 6.38
N VAL A 216 12.96 -6.21 6.31
CA VAL A 216 13.89 -7.10 5.58
C VAL A 216 13.13 -8.01 4.62
N ARG A 217 13.63 -8.16 3.40
CA ARG A 217 13.03 -9.04 2.39
C ARG A 217 14.11 -9.75 1.61
N SER A 218 13.78 -10.89 1.02
CA SER A 218 14.63 -11.49 0.00
C SER A 218 14.39 -10.84 -1.36
N VAL A 219 15.42 -10.87 -2.22
CA VAL A 219 15.41 -10.30 -3.58
C VAL A 219 14.17 -10.73 -4.35
N ILE A 220 13.92 -12.03 -4.49
CA ILE A 220 12.81 -12.53 -5.31
C ILE A 220 11.43 -12.10 -4.78
N HIS A 221 11.24 -12.04 -3.45
CA HIS A 221 9.97 -11.60 -2.88
C HIS A 221 9.74 -10.11 -3.17
N ALA A 222 10.79 -9.27 -3.08
CA ALA A 222 10.73 -7.86 -3.45
C ALA A 222 10.38 -7.68 -4.94
N LEU A 223 11.04 -8.42 -5.82
CA LEU A 223 10.79 -8.37 -7.26
C LEU A 223 9.36 -8.77 -7.64
N LEU A 224 8.80 -9.79 -6.97
CA LEU A 224 7.41 -10.21 -7.17
C LEU A 224 6.41 -9.13 -6.76
N GLU A 225 6.56 -8.54 -5.57
CA GLU A 225 5.62 -7.52 -5.07
C GLU A 225 5.73 -6.20 -5.86
N GLU A 226 6.94 -5.82 -6.30
CA GLU A 226 7.16 -4.58 -7.06
C GLU A 226 6.82 -4.72 -8.55
N GLY A 227 6.50 -5.93 -9.02
CA GLY A 227 6.15 -6.18 -10.40
C GLY A 227 7.34 -6.09 -11.36
N ALA A 228 8.53 -6.53 -10.92
CA ALA A 228 9.69 -6.67 -11.79
C ALA A 228 9.55 -7.88 -12.73
N TYR A 229 10.43 -7.97 -13.73
CA TYR A 229 10.48 -9.13 -14.62
C TYR A 229 11.12 -10.33 -13.89
N VAL A 230 10.34 -11.32 -13.48
CA VAL A 230 10.82 -12.41 -12.60
C VAL A 230 11.03 -13.75 -13.31
N LYS A 231 10.57 -13.90 -14.56
CA LYS A 231 10.57 -15.19 -15.26
C LYS A 231 11.94 -15.90 -15.29
N PRO A 232 13.07 -15.24 -15.60
CA PRO A 232 14.37 -15.92 -15.63
C PRO A 232 14.76 -16.51 -14.28
N ILE A 233 14.38 -15.86 -13.18
CA ILE A 233 14.62 -16.33 -11.82
C ILE A 233 13.72 -17.53 -11.51
N LEU A 234 12.43 -17.46 -11.87
CA LEU A 234 11.47 -18.55 -11.68
C LEU A 234 11.77 -19.78 -12.55
N GLU A 235 12.59 -19.65 -13.59
CA GLU A 235 13.05 -20.75 -14.45
C GLU A 235 14.33 -21.44 -13.94
N LEU A 236 14.93 -20.95 -12.85
CA LEU A 236 16.10 -21.58 -12.25
C LEU A 236 15.81 -23.02 -11.81
N PRO A 237 16.69 -23.97 -12.12
CA PRO A 237 16.58 -25.34 -11.61
C PRO A 237 16.64 -25.34 -10.08
N GLY A 238 15.65 -25.96 -9.44
CA GLY A 238 15.62 -26.08 -7.97
C GLY A 238 15.18 -24.83 -7.23
N ILE A 239 14.57 -23.85 -7.91
CA ILE A 239 13.89 -22.73 -7.23
C ILE A 239 12.86 -23.28 -6.25
N ASP A 240 12.98 -22.89 -4.98
CA ASP A 240 12.06 -23.28 -3.91
C ASP A 240 10.90 -22.29 -3.85
N LEU A 241 9.73 -22.73 -4.32
CA LEU A 241 8.51 -21.92 -4.32
C LEU A 241 7.98 -21.65 -2.91
N GLU A 242 8.34 -22.53 -1.97
CA GLU A 242 7.89 -22.52 -0.58
C GLU A 242 8.91 -21.88 0.37
N HIS A 243 10.00 -21.33 -0.18
CA HIS A 243 10.93 -20.51 0.58
C HIS A 243 10.19 -19.32 1.18
N ARG A 244 10.42 -19.07 2.48
CA ARG A 244 9.72 -18.03 3.22
C ARG A 244 10.61 -16.82 3.45
N ASP A 245 10.09 -15.65 3.12
CA ASP A 245 10.70 -14.39 3.55
C ASP A 245 10.54 -14.18 5.07
N PRO A 246 11.15 -13.14 5.65
CA PRO A 246 11.02 -12.87 7.09
C PRO A 246 9.58 -12.64 7.59
N GLN A 247 8.64 -12.28 6.72
CA GLN A 247 7.21 -12.15 7.04
C GLN A 247 6.46 -13.48 6.86
N GLY A 248 7.17 -14.57 6.57
CA GLY A 248 6.60 -15.90 6.36
C GLY A 248 5.99 -16.09 4.98
N ARG A 249 6.12 -15.15 4.06
CA ARG A 249 5.48 -15.23 2.74
C ARG A 249 6.25 -16.19 1.85
N THR A 250 5.54 -17.02 1.09
CA THR A 250 6.09 -17.82 -0.01
C THR A 250 6.09 -17.01 -1.30
N LEU A 251 6.62 -17.57 -2.39
CA LEU A 251 6.64 -16.87 -3.69
C LEU A 251 5.22 -16.56 -4.19
N LEU A 252 4.26 -17.48 -4.01
CA LEU A 252 2.86 -17.24 -4.37
C LEU A 252 2.24 -16.11 -3.53
N LEU A 253 2.53 -16.06 -2.23
CA LEU A 253 2.01 -15.01 -1.35
C LEU A 253 2.56 -13.62 -1.74
N SER A 254 3.85 -13.51 -2.07
CA SER A 254 4.43 -12.26 -2.59
C SER A 254 3.93 -11.90 -3.99
N ALA A 255 3.80 -12.87 -4.89
CA ALA A 255 3.23 -12.67 -6.21
C ALA A 255 1.78 -12.16 -6.13
N SER A 256 1.01 -12.65 -5.15
CA SER A 256 -0.37 -12.23 -4.92
C SER A 256 -0.50 -10.73 -4.60
N ARG A 257 0.57 -10.13 -4.06
CA ARG A 257 0.65 -8.70 -3.73
C ARG A 257 1.25 -7.84 -4.85
N SER A 258 1.48 -8.40 -6.04
CA SER A 258 2.21 -7.72 -7.10
C SER A 258 1.55 -6.41 -7.54
N ALA A 259 2.33 -5.34 -7.59
CA ALA A 259 1.88 -4.02 -8.05
C ALA A 259 1.44 -4.02 -9.52
N MET A 260 1.90 -4.97 -10.34
CA MET A 260 1.41 -5.14 -11.72
C MET A 260 0.01 -5.82 -11.80
N GLY A 261 -0.47 -6.40 -10.70
CA GLY A 261 -1.64 -7.25 -10.65
C GLY A 261 -1.32 -8.70 -11.00
N THR A 262 -1.93 -9.67 -10.31
CA THR A 262 -1.66 -11.10 -10.53
C THR A 262 -2.17 -11.65 -11.84
N ASP A 263 -3.12 -10.95 -12.47
CA ASP A 263 -3.64 -11.32 -13.78
C ASP A 263 -2.63 -11.00 -14.89
N ALA A 264 -1.59 -10.23 -14.59
CA ALA A 264 -0.50 -9.97 -15.51
C ALA A 264 0.21 -11.27 -15.91
N SER A 265 0.63 -11.34 -17.17
CA SER A 265 1.48 -12.41 -17.68
C SER A 265 2.79 -12.50 -16.89
N VAL A 266 3.28 -13.73 -16.65
CA VAL A 266 4.61 -13.95 -16.06
C VAL A 266 5.74 -13.32 -16.88
N ASP A 267 5.51 -13.06 -18.17
CA ASP A 267 6.44 -12.40 -19.09
C ASP A 267 6.40 -10.86 -19.03
N ALA A 268 5.47 -10.29 -18.27
CA ALA A 268 5.29 -8.84 -18.15
C ALA A 268 6.23 -8.24 -17.09
N ARG A 269 6.34 -6.91 -17.12
CA ARG A 269 6.86 -6.10 -16.03
C ARG A 269 6.02 -4.85 -15.86
N ILE A 270 6.03 -4.25 -14.68
CA ILE A 270 5.13 -3.15 -14.33
C ILE A 270 5.22 -1.95 -15.28
N ALA A 271 6.42 -1.61 -15.76
CA ALA A 271 6.61 -0.54 -16.75
C ALA A 271 5.84 -0.79 -18.07
N GLU A 272 5.74 -2.04 -18.53
CA GLU A 272 4.97 -2.41 -19.73
C GLU A 272 3.47 -2.30 -19.46
N VAL A 273 3.03 -2.70 -18.27
CA VAL A 273 1.63 -2.59 -17.83
C VAL A 273 1.20 -1.12 -17.74
N ARG A 274 2.04 -0.26 -17.16
CA ARG A 274 1.78 1.18 -17.00
C ARG A 274 1.82 1.95 -18.31
N ALA A 275 2.74 1.63 -19.22
CA ALA A 275 2.84 2.29 -20.54
C ALA A 275 1.54 2.15 -21.35
N ILE A 276 0.85 1.02 -21.22
CA ILE A 276 -0.43 0.73 -21.91
C ILE A 276 -1.62 1.35 -21.15
N SER A 277 -1.47 1.63 -19.85
CA SER A 277 -2.53 2.08 -18.95
C SER A 277 -2.82 3.59 -18.98
N ARG A 278 -2.12 4.39 -19.80
CA ARG A 278 -2.48 5.80 -20.09
C ARG A 278 -3.77 5.93 -20.95
N GLY A 279 -4.80 5.16 -20.61
CA GLY A 279 -6.15 5.28 -21.19
C GLY A 279 -7.07 4.07 -20.98
N TYR A 280 -6.54 2.83 -20.95
CA TYR A 280 -7.38 1.61 -20.98
C TYR A 280 -6.70 0.38 -20.37
N ALA A 281 -6.34 0.40 -19.08
CA ALA A 281 -5.63 -0.68 -18.39
C ALA A 281 -6.21 -2.09 -18.62
N ARG A 282 -7.55 -2.26 -18.57
CA ARG A 282 -8.23 -3.56 -18.77
C ARG A 282 -8.27 -4.07 -20.22
N GLN A 283 -7.81 -3.28 -21.20
CA GLN A 283 -7.65 -3.72 -22.59
C GLN A 283 -6.21 -4.13 -22.91
N ASN A 284 -5.33 -4.14 -21.89
CA ASN A 284 -3.95 -4.54 -22.06
C ASN A 284 -3.86 -6.07 -22.30
N PRO A 285 -3.34 -6.54 -23.44
CA PRO A 285 -3.17 -7.97 -23.71
C PRO A 285 -2.16 -8.65 -22.79
N LEU A 286 -1.36 -7.88 -22.02
CA LEU A 286 -0.51 -8.42 -20.95
C LEU A 286 -1.26 -8.61 -19.63
N LEU A 287 -2.45 -8.01 -19.47
CA LEU A 287 -3.32 -8.11 -18.27
C LEU A 287 -4.54 -9.01 -18.49
N ALA A 288 -4.97 -9.17 -19.75
CA ALA A 288 -5.90 -10.22 -20.13
C ALA A 288 -5.06 -11.37 -20.65
N GLY A 289 -4.88 -12.42 -19.84
CA GLY A 289 -4.19 -13.64 -20.26
C GLY A 289 -4.64 -14.05 -21.66
N THR A 290 -3.84 -13.71 -22.67
CA THR A 290 -4.06 -14.22 -24.02
C THR A 290 -3.94 -15.74 -23.90
N GLN A 291 -4.67 -16.51 -24.71
CA GLN A 291 -4.71 -17.98 -24.64
C GLN A 291 -3.32 -18.66 -24.67
N THR A 292 -2.25 -17.91 -24.95
CA THR A 292 -0.87 -18.36 -25.05
C THR A 292 0.00 -18.13 -23.81
N THR A 293 -0.37 -17.29 -22.84
CA THR A 293 0.47 -16.99 -21.66
C THR A 293 -0.32 -17.07 -20.35
N SER A 294 0.09 -17.95 -19.44
CA SER A 294 -0.44 -18.05 -18.07
C SER A 294 -0.19 -16.76 -17.29
N SER A 295 -1.14 -16.37 -16.44
CA SER A 295 -0.94 -15.29 -15.47
C SER A 295 0.15 -15.68 -14.46
N LEU A 296 0.72 -14.71 -13.74
CA LEU A 296 1.75 -14.96 -12.74
C LEU A 296 1.27 -15.97 -11.67
N ALA A 297 0.03 -15.82 -11.20
CA ALA A 297 -0.57 -16.75 -10.24
C ALA A 297 -0.72 -18.16 -10.83
N GLN A 298 -1.26 -18.28 -12.04
CA GLN A 298 -1.43 -19.57 -12.72
C GLN A 298 -0.08 -20.26 -12.95
N TYR A 299 0.93 -19.51 -13.37
CA TYR A 299 2.28 -20.03 -13.62
C TYR A 299 2.91 -20.65 -12.35
N LEU A 300 2.76 -19.99 -11.19
CA LEU A 300 3.29 -20.50 -9.92
C LEU A 300 2.53 -21.75 -9.45
N ILE A 301 1.20 -21.77 -9.59
CA ILE A 301 0.38 -22.95 -9.28
C ILE A 301 0.75 -24.13 -10.20
N ASP A 302 0.92 -23.88 -11.50
CA ASP A 302 1.32 -24.92 -12.47
C ASP A 302 2.72 -25.49 -12.17
N LYS A 303 3.60 -24.68 -11.56
CA LYS A 303 4.90 -25.13 -11.06
C LYS A 303 4.87 -25.85 -9.71
N GLY A 304 3.71 -25.90 -9.05
CA GLY A 304 3.51 -26.62 -7.80
C GLY A 304 3.66 -25.76 -6.53
N ALA A 305 3.48 -24.44 -6.62
CA ALA A 305 3.36 -23.60 -5.43
C ALA A 305 2.13 -24.01 -4.60
N ASP A 306 2.26 -24.02 -3.27
CA ASP A 306 1.17 -24.38 -2.36
C ASP A 306 0.17 -23.20 -2.20
N PRO A 307 -1.08 -23.34 -2.67
CA PRO A 307 -2.10 -22.30 -2.51
C PRO A 307 -2.60 -22.16 -1.07
N PHE A 308 -2.34 -23.13 -0.19
CA PHE A 308 -2.76 -23.12 1.21
C PHE A 308 -1.72 -22.51 2.15
N ALA A 309 -0.56 -22.11 1.64
CA ALA A 309 0.42 -21.40 2.43
C ALA A 309 -0.17 -20.11 3.01
N VAL A 310 0.14 -19.84 4.27
CA VAL A 310 -0.17 -18.57 4.95
C VAL A 310 1.10 -17.90 5.42
N ASP A 311 1.12 -16.57 5.49
CA ASP A 311 2.21 -15.80 6.06
C ASP A 311 2.23 -15.82 7.61
N ASN A 312 3.13 -15.08 8.25
CA ASN A 312 3.21 -15.00 9.72
C ASN A 312 1.95 -14.40 10.36
N TYR A 313 1.11 -13.71 9.58
CA TYR A 313 -0.16 -13.15 10.02
C TYR A 313 -1.33 -14.09 9.76
N GLY A 314 -1.10 -15.29 9.23
CA GLY A 314 -2.16 -16.22 8.87
C GLY A 314 -2.88 -15.86 7.57
N LYS A 315 -2.36 -14.91 6.78
CA LYS A 315 -2.98 -14.48 5.53
C LYS A 315 -2.61 -15.43 4.39
N ASN A 316 -3.64 -15.95 3.72
CA ASN A 316 -3.49 -16.75 2.50
C ASN A 316 -3.32 -15.86 1.24
N CYS A 317 -3.22 -16.49 0.08
CA CYS A 317 -3.00 -15.78 -1.19
C CYS A 317 -4.12 -14.80 -1.55
N LEU A 318 -5.39 -15.06 -1.16
CA LEU A 318 -6.51 -14.17 -1.46
C LEU A 318 -6.38 -12.83 -0.74
N PHE A 319 -5.87 -12.80 0.49
CA PHE A 319 -5.52 -11.54 1.15
C PHE A 319 -4.50 -10.75 0.35
N GLY A 320 -3.47 -11.42 -0.17
CA GLY A 320 -2.46 -10.80 -1.02
C GLY A 320 -3.08 -10.10 -2.23
N LEU A 321 -3.99 -10.77 -2.95
CA LEU A 321 -4.71 -10.21 -4.10
C LEU A 321 -5.51 -8.95 -3.73
N LEU A 322 -6.16 -8.98 -2.57
CA LEU A 322 -7.08 -7.94 -2.11
C LEU A 322 -6.35 -6.76 -1.44
N GLU A 323 -5.14 -6.99 -0.93
CA GLU A 323 -4.32 -5.96 -0.29
C GLU A 323 -3.19 -5.43 -1.19
N ALA A 324 -2.99 -6.02 -2.38
CA ALA A 324 -1.97 -5.60 -3.34
C ALA A 324 -2.06 -4.11 -3.63
N TYR A 325 -0.93 -3.38 -3.59
CA TYR A 325 -0.84 -1.93 -3.76
C TYR A 325 0.09 -1.49 -4.88
N ASP A 326 -0.31 -0.47 -5.66
CA ASP A 326 0.55 0.15 -6.69
C ASP A 326 1.16 1.45 -6.15
N ASN A 327 2.47 1.40 -5.99
CA ASN A 327 3.32 2.41 -5.36
C ASN A 327 3.40 3.74 -6.12
N GLU A 328 3.12 3.78 -7.42
CA GLU A 328 3.20 5.01 -8.25
C GLU A 328 1.85 5.73 -8.43
N TYR A 329 0.92 5.52 -7.49
CA TYR A 329 -0.26 6.38 -7.36
C TYR A 329 -1.17 6.35 -8.60
N SER A 330 -1.42 5.15 -9.16
CA SER A 330 -2.30 4.99 -10.33
C SER A 330 -3.79 5.23 -10.02
N GLY A 331 -4.15 5.43 -8.75
CA GLY A 331 -5.54 5.66 -8.30
C GLY A 331 -6.48 4.47 -8.55
N ALA A 332 -5.97 3.36 -9.09
CA ALA A 332 -6.71 2.15 -9.38
C ALA A 332 -6.03 0.93 -8.74
N PRO A 333 -6.81 -0.04 -8.25
CA PRO A 333 -6.26 -1.28 -7.71
C PRO A 333 -5.54 -2.10 -8.80
N PRO A 334 -4.42 -2.77 -8.47
CA PRO A 334 -3.87 -3.85 -9.29
C PRO A 334 -4.96 -4.87 -9.67
N ILE A 335 -4.93 -5.33 -10.92
CA ILE A 335 -5.95 -6.22 -11.47
C ILE A 335 -5.69 -7.65 -11.00
N ALA A 336 -6.68 -8.25 -10.34
CA ALA A 336 -6.60 -9.60 -9.78
C ALA A 336 -7.90 -10.40 -9.96
N ASP A 337 -8.87 -9.91 -10.73
CA ASP A 337 -10.23 -10.46 -10.84
C ASP A 337 -10.19 -11.92 -11.36
N GLN A 338 -9.36 -12.22 -12.36
CA GLN A 338 -9.26 -13.57 -12.94
C GLN A 338 -8.58 -14.53 -11.98
N SER A 339 -7.48 -14.11 -11.35
CA SER A 339 -6.74 -14.90 -10.38
C SER A 339 -7.59 -15.18 -9.13
N LEU A 340 -8.34 -14.18 -8.65
CA LEU A 340 -9.28 -14.32 -7.55
C LEU A 340 -10.34 -15.38 -7.86
N ARG A 341 -11.00 -15.30 -9.02
CA ARG A 341 -12.00 -16.28 -9.45
C ARG A 341 -11.39 -17.67 -9.67
N TYR A 342 -10.20 -17.74 -10.25
CA TYR A 342 -9.49 -18.99 -10.49
C TYR A 342 -9.16 -19.70 -9.18
N LEU A 343 -8.49 -19.01 -8.25
CA LEU A 343 -8.09 -19.56 -6.95
C LEU A 343 -9.30 -19.89 -6.07
N SER A 344 -10.32 -19.01 -6.03
CA SER A 344 -11.53 -19.26 -5.24
C SER A 344 -12.33 -20.46 -5.76
N LYS A 345 -12.32 -20.70 -7.08
CA LYS A 345 -12.96 -21.86 -7.68
C LYS A 345 -12.16 -23.15 -7.47
N LEU A 346 -10.84 -23.06 -7.55
CA LEU A 346 -9.96 -24.22 -7.39
C LEU A 346 -9.85 -24.66 -5.92
N HIS A 347 -9.83 -23.70 -5.01
CA HIS A 347 -9.67 -23.88 -3.57
C HIS A 347 -10.69 -23.04 -2.78
N PRO A 348 -11.97 -23.46 -2.75
CA PRO A 348 -13.02 -22.75 -2.02
C PRO A 348 -12.74 -22.62 -0.51
N GLU A 349 -11.91 -23.50 0.06
CA GLU A 349 -11.52 -23.48 1.47
C GLU A 349 -10.80 -22.19 1.87
N LEU A 350 -10.12 -21.53 0.92
CA LEU A 350 -9.39 -20.28 1.17
C LEU A 350 -10.33 -19.10 1.43
N VAL A 351 -11.55 -19.16 0.89
CA VAL A 351 -12.51 -18.04 0.88
C VAL A 351 -12.99 -17.68 2.29
N ASN A 352 -13.11 -18.69 3.17
CA ASN A 352 -13.53 -18.54 4.55
C ASN A 352 -12.43 -18.88 5.56
N GLN A 353 -11.16 -18.75 5.17
CA GLN A 353 -10.03 -18.92 6.07
C GLN A 353 -9.66 -17.56 6.69
N PRO A 354 -9.82 -17.37 8.01
CA PRO A 354 -9.42 -16.13 8.65
C PRO A 354 -7.90 -16.04 8.84
N ASP A 355 -7.40 -14.81 8.91
CA ASP A 355 -6.06 -14.52 9.38
C ASP A 355 -5.97 -14.60 10.92
N ASN A 356 -4.78 -14.38 11.47
CA ASN A 356 -4.55 -14.41 12.92
C ASN A 356 -5.25 -13.27 13.68
N ALA A 357 -5.78 -12.27 12.99
CA ALA A 357 -6.58 -11.17 13.53
C ALA A 357 -8.08 -11.39 13.27
N GLY A 358 -8.48 -12.59 12.85
CA GLY A 358 -9.88 -12.94 12.57
C GLY A 358 -10.47 -12.24 11.34
N ASN A 359 -9.69 -11.50 10.55
CA ASN A 359 -10.16 -10.96 9.29
C ASN A 359 -10.36 -12.11 8.31
N TYR A 360 -11.32 -11.98 7.40
CA TYR A 360 -11.58 -12.93 6.33
C TYR A 360 -11.28 -12.24 4.99
N PRO A 361 -11.05 -12.98 3.89
CA PRO A 361 -10.90 -12.39 2.56
C PRO A 361 -12.03 -11.42 2.21
N LEU A 362 -13.27 -11.69 2.64
CA LEU A 362 -14.39 -10.77 2.46
C LEU A 362 -14.18 -9.40 3.14
N HIS A 363 -13.59 -9.39 4.35
CA HIS A 363 -13.21 -8.16 5.04
C HIS A 363 -12.12 -7.40 4.29
N ALA A 364 -11.11 -8.09 3.77
CA ALA A 364 -10.04 -7.50 2.96
C ALA A 364 -10.60 -6.87 1.66
N ALA A 365 -11.54 -7.53 0.98
CA ALA A 365 -12.20 -6.99 -0.21
C ALA A 365 -13.02 -5.72 0.08
N LEU A 366 -13.71 -5.68 1.23
CA LEU A 366 -14.43 -4.48 1.67
C LEU A 366 -13.47 -3.33 1.99
N ARG A 367 -12.31 -3.63 2.59
CA ARG A 367 -11.25 -2.63 2.89
C ARG A 367 -10.54 -2.12 1.64
N ARG A 368 -10.24 -2.99 0.66
CA ARG A 368 -9.59 -2.62 -0.61
C ARG A 368 -10.27 -1.42 -1.28
N ARG A 369 -11.60 -1.41 -1.26
CA ARG A 369 -12.43 -0.34 -1.83
C ARG A 369 -12.26 1.03 -1.15
N LEU A 370 -11.84 1.05 0.12
CA LEU A 370 -11.48 2.26 0.85
C LEU A 370 -10.09 2.76 0.42
N LEU A 371 -9.11 1.86 0.29
CA LEU A 371 -7.71 2.20 -0.02
C LEU A 371 -7.54 2.98 -1.34
N TYR A 372 -8.30 2.60 -2.37
CA TYR A 372 -8.21 3.23 -3.70
C TYR A 372 -9.18 4.38 -3.92
N TYR A 373 -9.69 4.97 -2.84
CA TYR A 373 -10.68 6.04 -2.91
C TYR A 373 -10.07 7.45 -3.05
N HIS A 374 -8.79 7.64 -2.73
CA HIS A 374 -8.19 8.96 -2.73
C HIS A 374 -7.83 9.41 -4.15
N GLY A 375 -8.64 10.30 -4.72
CA GLY A 375 -8.17 11.18 -5.79
C GLY A 375 -9.26 11.76 -6.66
N ASN A 376 -9.19 13.08 -6.85
CA ASN A 376 -9.79 13.88 -7.93
C ASN A 376 -9.35 13.43 -9.34
N SER A 377 -9.24 12.13 -9.56
CA SER A 377 -8.89 11.55 -10.84
C SER A 377 -10.16 11.53 -11.69
N SER A 378 -10.14 12.31 -12.77
CA SER A 378 -11.05 12.18 -13.92
C SER A 378 -10.94 10.81 -14.62
N GLN A 379 -10.14 9.89 -14.05
CA GLN A 379 -9.90 8.53 -14.47
C GLN A 379 -10.39 7.52 -13.43
N GLN A 380 -11.55 7.77 -12.81
CA GLN A 380 -12.22 6.68 -12.08
C GLN A 380 -12.32 5.46 -12.99
N PRO A 381 -11.97 4.26 -12.50
CA PRO A 381 -12.08 3.06 -13.31
C PRO A 381 -13.53 2.94 -13.81
N LYS A 382 -13.70 2.94 -15.14
CA LYS A 382 -15.01 2.83 -15.80
C LYS A 382 -15.72 1.49 -15.52
N GLN A 383 -15.08 0.57 -14.80
CA GLN A 383 -15.59 -0.76 -14.47
C GLN A 383 -15.59 -0.98 -12.96
N LEU A 384 -16.67 -1.59 -12.51
CA LEU A 384 -16.94 -1.97 -11.12
C LEU A 384 -15.88 -2.96 -10.62
N GLU A 385 -15.34 -2.73 -9.43
CA GLU A 385 -14.60 -3.74 -8.69
C GLU A 385 -15.58 -4.82 -8.21
N THR A 386 -15.42 -6.06 -8.68
CA THR A 386 -16.33 -7.19 -8.42
C THR A 386 -15.86 -8.12 -7.32
N SER A 387 -14.71 -7.86 -6.68
CA SER A 387 -14.06 -8.75 -5.71
C SER A 387 -15.02 -9.25 -4.61
N VAL A 388 -15.85 -8.37 -4.05
CA VAL A 388 -16.85 -8.75 -3.03
C VAL A 388 -17.89 -9.73 -3.59
N PHE A 389 -18.43 -9.47 -4.78
CA PHE A 389 -19.40 -10.37 -5.40
C PHE A 389 -18.77 -11.70 -5.83
N ASP A 390 -17.54 -11.65 -6.36
CA ASP A 390 -16.79 -12.84 -6.77
C ASP A 390 -16.52 -13.77 -5.56
N LEU A 391 -16.22 -13.19 -4.38
CA LEU A 391 -16.08 -13.93 -3.12
C LEU A 391 -17.42 -14.51 -2.64
N LEU A 392 -18.51 -13.74 -2.69
CA LEU A 392 -19.85 -14.24 -2.33
C LEU A 392 -20.28 -15.39 -3.24
N GLU A 393 -20.06 -15.29 -4.56
CA GLU A 393 -20.31 -16.37 -5.51
C GLU A 393 -19.44 -17.60 -5.24
N ALA A 394 -18.23 -17.40 -4.71
CA ALA A 394 -17.34 -18.49 -4.29
C ALA A 394 -17.68 -19.07 -2.90
N GLY A 395 -18.71 -18.56 -2.22
CA GLY A 395 -19.19 -19.09 -0.94
C GLY A 395 -18.64 -18.38 0.30
N ALA A 396 -18.15 -17.14 0.17
CA ALA A 396 -17.80 -16.33 1.33
C ALA A 396 -19.00 -16.15 2.26
N ASP A 397 -18.81 -16.38 3.54
CA ASP A 397 -19.84 -16.21 4.57
C ASP A 397 -19.92 -14.73 4.99
N PRO A 398 -21.02 -14.01 4.70
CA PRO A 398 -21.16 -12.60 5.10
C PRO A 398 -21.47 -12.43 6.60
N HIS A 399 -21.69 -13.51 7.34
CA HIS A 399 -21.94 -13.50 8.78
C HIS A 399 -20.66 -13.53 9.62
N THR A 400 -19.49 -13.66 8.98
CA THR A 400 -18.19 -13.64 9.67
C THR A 400 -17.97 -12.32 10.39
N LEU A 401 -17.28 -12.39 11.53
CA LEU A 401 -16.87 -11.24 12.32
C LEU A 401 -15.35 -11.22 12.41
N ASP A 402 -14.76 -10.03 12.36
CA ASP A 402 -13.34 -9.86 12.70
C ASP A 402 -13.10 -10.01 14.22
N GLU A 403 -11.83 -9.95 14.66
CA GLU A 403 -11.53 -9.98 16.08
C GLU A 403 -12.09 -8.78 16.87
N LEU A 404 -12.45 -7.68 16.23
CA LEU A 404 -13.10 -6.55 16.87
C LEU A 404 -14.62 -6.71 16.93
N GLY A 405 -15.18 -7.81 16.43
CA GLY A 405 -16.62 -8.06 16.36
C GLY A 405 -17.33 -7.26 15.25
N ASN A 406 -16.60 -6.69 14.30
CA ASN A 406 -17.15 -5.98 13.16
C ASN A 406 -17.68 -6.98 12.13
N SER A 407 -18.91 -6.74 11.68
CA SER A 407 -19.53 -7.42 10.54
C SER A 407 -19.33 -6.63 9.24
N VAL A 408 -19.69 -7.22 8.10
CA VAL A 408 -19.69 -6.54 6.79
C VAL A 408 -20.40 -5.17 6.80
N PHE A 409 -21.46 -4.98 7.61
CA PHE A 409 -22.13 -3.68 7.73
C PHE A 409 -21.28 -2.63 8.43
N HIS A 410 -20.44 -3.02 9.38
CA HIS A 410 -19.50 -2.11 10.03
C HIS A 410 -18.46 -1.62 9.02
N TYR A 411 -17.94 -2.51 8.16
CA TYR A 411 -17.05 -2.12 7.06
C TYR A 411 -17.75 -1.23 6.02
N LEU A 412 -19.01 -1.51 5.67
CA LEU A 412 -19.78 -0.64 4.76
C LEU A 412 -20.00 0.76 5.36
N ALA A 413 -20.29 0.84 6.67
CA ALA A 413 -20.43 2.10 7.39
C ALA A 413 -19.14 2.93 7.38
N ASP A 414 -17.98 2.28 7.49
CA ASP A 414 -16.66 2.94 7.38
C ASP A 414 -16.33 3.35 5.93
N ASN A 415 -16.77 2.55 4.94
CA ASN A 415 -16.42 2.72 3.52
C ASN A 415 -17.38 3.65 2.73
N GLY A 416 -17.82 4.74 3.35
CA GLY A 416 -18.55 5.81 2.66
C GLY A 416 -19.89 5.36 2.06
N LEU A 417 -20.66 4.50 2.74
CA LEU A 417 -22.02 4.08 2.32
C LEU A 417 -22.95 5.25 1.94
N ALA A 418 -22.68 6.44 2.46
CA ALA A 418 -23.44 7.65 2.20
C ALA A 418 -22.85 8.59 1.14
N ASP A 419 -21.75 8.18 0.51
CA ASP A 419 -21.13 8.88 -0.60
C ASP A 419 -22.08 8.86 -1.83
N PRO A 420 -22.50 10.04 -2.34
CA PRO A 420 -23.37 10.13 -3.51
C PRO A 420 -22.71 9.61 -4.80
N THR A 421 -21.38 9.55 -4.87
CA THR A 421 -20.66 9.02 -6.04
C THR A 421 -20.67 7.48 -6.08
N ARG A 422 -20.74 6.83 -4.91
CA ARG A 422 -20.70 5.36 -4.74
C ARG A 422 -22.05 4.76 -4.34
N GLU A 423 -23.09 5.59 -4.26
CA GLU A 423 -24.41 5.28 -3.72
C GLU A 423 -24.95 3.94 -4.24
N ARG A 424 -24.93 3.73 -5.56
CA ARG A 424 -25.58 2.56 -6.16
C ARG A 424 -24.94 1.24 -5.74
N GLU A 425 -23.61 1.19 -5.69
CA GLU A 425 -22.90 -0.07 -5.46
C GLU A 425 -22.76 -0.41 -3.98
N GLN A 426 -22.52 0.61 -3.13
CA GLN A 426 -22.57 0.40 -1.69
C GLN A 426 -23.98 0.02 -1.23
N ARG A 427 -25.04 0.63 -1.79
CA ARG A 427 -26.42 0.25 -1.48
C ARG A 427 -26.77 -1.13 -2.03
N ARG A 428 -26.27 -1.50 -3.21
CA ARG A 428 -26.46 -2.86 -3.74
C ARG A 428 -25.83 -3.92 -2.83
N LEU A 429 -24.62 -3.68 -2.33
CA LEU A 429 -23.97 -4.58 -1.37
C LEU A 429 -24.72 -4.60 -0.04
N PHE A 430 -25.15 -3.44 0.46
CA PHE A 430 -25.96 -3.35 1.66
C PHE A 430 -27.25 -4.18 1.54
N GLU A 431 -27.97 -4.02 0.43
CA GLU A 431 -29.19 -4.79 0.14
C GLU A 431 -28.91 -6.28 0.01
N GLU A 432 -27.77 -6.66 -0.58
CA GLU A 432 -27.37 -8.05 -0.73
C GLU A 432 -27.10 -8.70 0.64
N PHE A 433 -26.30 -8.06 1.49
CA PHE A 433 -26.07 -8.56 2.86
C PHE A 433 -27.36 -8.59 3.69
N ALA A 434 -28.23 -7.59 3.53
CA ALA A 434 -29.53 -7.56 4.21
C ALA A 434 -30.44 -8.72 3.75
N LYS A 435 -30.46 -9.02 2.44
CA LYS A 435 -31.22 -10.18 1.90
C LYS A 435 -30.69 -11.51 2.41
N GLN A 436 -29.37 -11.61 2.63
CA GLN A 436 -28.74 -12.78 3.21
C GLN A 436 -28.94 -12.88 4.74
N GLY A 437 -29.61 -11.90 5.36
CA GLY A 437 -30.01 -11.95 6.77
C GLY A 437 -28.87 -11.65 7.74
N VAL A 438 -27.83 -10.94 7.30
CA VAL A 438 -26.78 -10.45 8.19
C VAL A 438 -27.41 -9.51 9.23
N ASP A 439 -27.04 -9.66 10.51
CA ASP A 439 -27.57 -8.82 11.58
C ASP A 439 -26.95 -7.41 11.52
N LEU A 440 -27.75 -6.44 11.06
CA LEU A 440 -27.36 -5.03 11.02
C LEU A 440 -27.35 -4.33 12.39
N ASN A 441 -27.98 -4.95 13.40
CA ASN A 441 -28.04 -4.43 14.78
C ASN A 441 -26.96 -5.06 15.67
N LEU A 442 -26.09 -5.90 15.10
CA LEU A 442 -24.94 -6.45 15.80
C LEU A 442 -24.07 -5.31 16.32
N ARG A 443 -23.57 -5.48 17.54
CA ARG A 443 -22.61 -4.56 18.16
C ARG A 443 -21.22 -5.17 18.10
N ASN A 444 -20.25 -4.36 17.68
CA ASN A 444 -18.85 -4.74 17.78
C ASN A 444 -18.37 -4.76 19.26
N LYS A 445 -17.10 -5.13 19.49
CA LYS A 445 -16.51 -5.17 20.83
C LYS A 445 -16.44 -3.81 21.51
N SER A 446 -16.44 -2.72 20.74
CA SER A 446 -16.59 -1.35 21.26
C SER A 446 -18.03 -0.99 21.62
N GLY A 447 -19.00 -1.87 21.39
CA GLY A 447 -20.41 -1.69 21.76
C GLY A 447 -21.28 -0.93 20.76
N TYR A 448 -20.74 -0.59 19.58
CA TYR A 448 -21.42 0.18 18.55
C TYR A 448 -22.01 -0.71 17.46
N THR A 449 -23.17 -0.34 16.93
CA THR A 449 -23.71 -0.88 15.67
C THR A 449 -23.10 -0.16 14.47
N ALA A 450 -23.24 -0.76 13.27
CA ALA A 450 -22.80 -0.13 12.02
C ALA A 450 -23.42 1.26 11.81
N LEU A 451 -24.71 1.43 12.12
CA LEU A 451 -25.38 2.74 12.01
C LEU A 451 -24.79 3.76 13.00
N GLN A 452 -24.52 3.36 14.24
CA GLN A 452 -23.92 4.24 15.23
C GLN A 452 -22.48 4.65 14.83
N LEU A 453 -21.68 3.73 14.28
CA LEU A 453 -20.35 4.06 13.76
C LEU A 453 -20.40 5.05 12.60
N LEU A 454 -21.36 4.88 11.68
CA LEU A 454 -21.57 5.81 10.57
C LEU A 454 -21.86 7.24 11.05
N MET A 455 -22.56 7.37 12.18
CA MET A 455 -22.87 8.67 12.80
C MET A 455 -21.70 9.26 13.60
N LYS A 456 -20.89 8.40 14.25
CA LYS A 456 -19.73 8.82 15.04
C LYS A 456 -18.57 9.34 14.18
N SER A 457 -18.30 8.72 13.04
CA SER A 457 -17.13 9.02 12.18
C SER A 457 -17.18 10.37 11.45
N GLN A 458 -17.92 11.36 11.96
CA GLN A 458 -18.09 12.68 11.34
C GLN A 458 -16.98 13.68 11.70
N ASP A 459 -16.16 13.44 12.74
CA ASP A 459 -15.19 14.42 13.25
C ASP A 459 -13.73 14.21 12.81
N ASP A 460 -13.31 13.00 12.43
CA ASP A 460 -11.88 12.66 12.26
C ASP A 460 -11.44 12.42 10.81
N ARG A 461 -12.29 12.80 9.85
CA ARG A 461 -12.08 12.52 8.42
C ARG A 461 -11.36 13.67 7.72
N ASP A 462 -10.03 13.58 7.70
CA ASP A 462 -9.19 14.27 6.70
C ASP A 462 -9.30 13.60 5.30
N CYS A 463 -10.04 12.48 5.21
CA CYS A 463 -10.50 11.92 3.93
C CYS A 463 -11.60 12.80 3.32
N GLY A 464 -11.20 13.97 2.84
CA GLY A 464 -11.94 14.85 1.95
C GLY A 464 -13.35 15.17 2.44
N ALA A 465 -13.51 16.36 3.01
CA ALA A 465 -14.79 17.05 3.20
C ALA A 465 -15.79 17.00 2.01
N ALA A 466 -15.37 16.49 0.84
CA ALA A 466 -16.13 16.25 -0.38
C ALA A 466 -17.16 15.09 -0.34
N VAL A 467 -17.06 14.09 0.55
CA VAL A 467 -17.90 12.86 0.48
C VAL A 467 -19.40 13.13 0.71
N TRP A 468 -19.78 14.25 1.30
CA TRP A 468 -21.17 14.56 1.62
C TRP A 468 -21.65 15.92 1.07
N THR A 469 -20.91 16.54 0.14
CA THR A 469 -21.16 17.92 -0.32
C THR A 469 -22.37 18.10 -1.23
N ASN A 470 -23.00 17.02 -1.70
CA ASN A 470 -24.14 17.11 -2.62
C ASN A 470 -25.49 16.69 -2.00
N GLY A 471 -25.80 17.26 -0.83
CA GLY A 471 -27.14 17.78 -0.47
C GLY A 471 -28.40 16.89 -0.50
N LYS A 472 -28.33 15.59 -0.80
CA LYS A 472 -29.52 14.72 -0.92
C LYS A 472 -29.49 13.40 -0.14
N THR A 473 -28.36 12.99 0.41
CA THR A 473 -28.14 11.61 0.91
C THR A 473 -28.39 11.30 2.40
N PRO A 474 -28.42 12.23 3.38
CA PRO A 474 -28.43 11.84 4.80
C PRO A 474 -29.67 11.05 5.28
N VAL A 475 -30.88 11.46 4.88
CA VAL A 475 -32.13 10.81 5.32
C VAL A 475 -32.34 9.46 4.62
N GLU A 476 -31.90 9.34 3.37
CA GLU A 476 -32.02 8.09 2.61
C GLU A 476 -31.24 6.95 3.24
N ILE A 477 -30.09 7.26 3.87
CA ILE A 477 -29.31 6.26 4.60
C ILE A 477 -30.04 5.79 5.85
N ILE A 478 -30.60 6.70 6.66
CA ILE A 478 -31.42 6.28 7.81
C ILE A 478 -32.58 5.41 7.34
N ARG A 479 -33.25 5.79 6.25
CA ARG A 479 -34.32 4.98 5.64
C ARG A 479 -33.85 3.63 5.12
N LEU A 480 -32.66 3.55 4.54
CA LEU A 480 -32.07 2.30 4.07
C LEU A 480 -31.88 1.33 5.25
N PHE A 481 -31.31 1.82 6.35
CA PHE A 481 -31.14 1.05 7.58
C PHE A 481 -32.50 0.70 8.21
N GLU A 482 -33.42 1.65 8.32
CA GLU A 482 -34.79 1.44 8.84
C GLU A 482 -35.54 0.37 8.04
N ASN A 483 -35.52 0.45 6.71
CA ASN A 483 -36.15 -0.53 5.81
C ASN A 483 -35.52 -1.92 5.93
N ALA A 484 -34.24 -1.99 6.29
CA ALA A 484 -33.55 -3.25 6.57
C ALA A 484 -33.75 -3.75 8.01
N GLY A 485 -34.49 -3.01 8.85
CA GLY A 485 -34.82 -3.42 10.23
C GLY A 485 -33.87 -2.88 11.31
N ALA A 486 -33.23 -1.73 11.08
CA ALA A 486 -32.35 -1.12 12.07
C ALA A 486 -33.14 -0.58 13.25
N ARG A 487 -32.61 -0.80 14.46
CA ARG A 487 -33.12 -0.22 15.70
C ARG A 487 -32.51 1.16 15.90
N LEU A 488 -33.29 2.21 15.64
CA LEU A 488 -32.84 3.59 15.75
C LEU A 488 -32.76 4.09 17.20
N ASP A 489 -33.45 3.43 18.13
CA ASP A 489 -33.48 3.76 19.57
C ASP A 489 -32.39 3.04 20.39
N ASP A 490 -31.52 2.27 19.75
CA ASP A 490 -30.43 1.57 20.44
C ASP A 490 -29.44 2.58 21.06
N ILE A 491 -29.17 2.41 22.35
CA ILE A 491 -28.17 3.20 23.09
C ILE A 491 -26.75 2.63 22.87
N GLY A 492 -25.76 3.48 22.66
CA GLY A 492 -24.35 3.10 22.54
C GLY A 492 -23.73 2.64 23.87
N PRO A 493 -22.43 2.29 23.88
CA PRO A 493 -21.72 1.82 25.08
C PRO A 493 -21.75 2.83 26.23
N ASP A 494 -21.69 4.13 25.90
CA ASP A 494 -21.71 5.23 26.86
C ASP A 494 -23.15 5.73 27.15
N GLY A 495 -24.18 4.93 26.91
CA GLY A 495 -25.59 5.35 27.07
C GLY A 495 -26.09 6.35 26.02
N GLN A 496 -25.26 6.69 25.04
CA GLN A 496 -25.55 7.67 23.99
C GLN A 496 -26.56 7.17 22.95
N THR A 497 -27.60 7.95 22.67
CA THR A 497 -28.53 7.70 21.55
C THR A 497 -27.94 8.14 20.21
N LEU A 498 -28.56 7.79 19.07
CA LEU A 498 -28.17 8.34 17.77
C LEU A 498 -28.15 9.87 17.74
N LEU A 499 -29.07 10.52 18.46
CA LEU A 499 -29.10 11.98 18.57
C LEU A 499 -27.86 12.52 19.30
N HIS A 500 -27.33 11.83 20.33
CA HIS A 500 -26.06 12.23 20.96
C HIS A 500 -24.91 12.14 19.98
N LEU A 501 -24.80 11.03 19.24
CA LEU A 501 -23.73 10.83 18.26
C LEU A 501 -23.75 11.89 17.16
N LEU A 502 -24.93 12.22 16.63
CA LEU A 502 -25.11 13.32 15.67
C LEU A 502 -24.77 14.69 16.27
N SER A 503 -24.96 14.85 17.58
CA SER A 503 -24.69 16.10 18.28
C SER A 503 -23.19 16.36 18.48
N LEU A 504 -22.37 15.31 18.41
CA LEU A 504 -20.91 15.40 18.45
C LEU A 504 -20.32 15.95 17.14
N GLY A 505 -21.00 15.71 16.00
CA GLY A 505 -20.49 16.13 14.69
C GLY A 505 -20.46 17.65 14.51
N THR A 506 -19.37 18.15 13.93
CA THR A 506 -19.12 19.60 13.73
C THR A 506 -19.71 20.17 12.44
N GLU A 507 -20.34 19.36 11.57
CA GLU A 507 -20.81 19.78 10.25
C GLU A 507 -22.33 20.04 10.18
N ASP A 508 -22.74 20.95 9.28
CA ASP A 508 -24.15 21.26 8.92
C ASP A 508 -24.95 20.04 8.43
N LYS A 509 -24.29 18.91 8.18
CA LYS A 509 -24.86 17.70 7.56
C LYS A 509 -25.65 16.84 8.56
N ALA A 510 -25.28 16.87 9.84
CA ALA A 510 -26.02 16.21 10.93
C ALA A 510 -27.44 16.78 11.12
N TRP A 511 -27.68 18.02 10.66
CA TRP A 511 -28.96 18.73 10.71
C TRP A 511 -30.13 17.95 10.09
N GLY A 512 -29.93 17.39 8.90
CA GLY A 512 -30.99 16.71 8.16
C GLY A 512 -31.42 15.41 8.84
N MET A 513 -30.45 14.67 9.37
CA MET A 513 -30.66 13.44 10.13
C MET A 513 -31.32 13.73 11.48
N ALA A 514 -30.81 14.71 12.23
CA ALA A 514 -31.39 15.10 13.51
C ALA A 514 -32.83 15.59 13.34
N ARG A 515 -33.12 16.42 12.33
CA ARG A 515 -34.48 16.87 11.99
C ARG A 515 -35.39 15.68 11.66
N TYR A 516 -34.90 14.71 10.90
CA TYR A 516 -35.67 13.52 10.56
C TYR A 516 -35.98 12.69 11.81
N LEU A 517 -34.99 12.38 12.63
CA LEU A 517 -35.17 11.59 13.87
C LEU A 517 -36.11 12.29 14.86
N LEU A 518 -35.95 13.60 15.09
CA LEU A 518 -36.88 14.36 15.94
C LEU A 518 -38.29 14.41 15.34
N GLY A 519 -38.41 14.50 14.02
CA GLY A 519 -39.68 14.42 13.30
C GLY A 519 -40.39 13.07 13.45
N MET A 520 -39.65 11.99 13.66
CA MET A 520 -40.19 10.66 13.98
C MET A 520 -40.52 10.47 15.46
N GLY A 521 -40.16 11.44 16.31
CA GLY A 521 -40.45 11.41 17.74
C GLY A 521 -39.37 10.77 18.61
N HIS A 522 -38.14 10.58 18.11
CA HIS A 522 -37.01 10.15 18.93
C HIS A 522 -36.72 11.19 20.03
N ASP A 523 -36.62 10.74 21.28
CA ASP A 523 -36.51 11.60 22.45
C ASP A 523 -35.07 12.16 22.62
N PRO A 524 -34.86 13.49 22.51
CA PRO A 524 -33.55 14.09 22.72
C PRO A 524 -33.18 14.28 24.20
N LEU A 525 -34.08 13.98 25.13
CA LEU A 525 -33.89 14.20 26.58
C LEU A 525 -33.40 12.94 27.32
N ILE A 526 -33.22 11.82 26.62
CA ILE A 526 -32.53 10.64 27.16
C ILE A 526 -31.13 11.09 27.58
N LYS A 527 -30.68 10.64 28.75
CA LYS A 527 -29.35 10.97 29.27
C LYS A 527 -28.35 9.87 28.93
N ASP A 528 -27.16 10.27 28.50
CA ASP A 528 -26.02 9.39 28.34
C ASP A 528 -25.37 9.02 29.69
N GLY A 529 -24.26 8.30 29.64
CA GLY A 529 -23.47 7.87 30.81
C GLY A 529 -22.82 9.03 31.58
N ASN A 530 -22.66 10.20 30.95
CA ASN A 530 -22.20 11.43 31.60
C ASN A 530 -23.37 12.23 32.21
N GLY A 531 -24.61 11.79 31.98
CA GLY A 531 -25.82 12.49 32.39
C GLY A 531 -26.18 13.67 31.49
N GLU A 532 -25.51 13.83 30.35
CA GLU A 532 -25.82 14.83 29.31
C GLU A 532 -26.97 14.32 28.45
N THR A 533 -27.86 15.22 28.01
CA THR A 533 -28.81 14.94 26.94
C THR A 533 -28.22 15.34 25.59
N ALA A 534 -28.83 14.89 24.48
CA ALA A 534 -28.39 15.33 23.15
C ALA A 534 -28.46 16.88 23.02
N VAL A 535 -29.44 17.51 23.65
CA VAL A 535 -29.57 18.98 23.71
C VAL A 535 -28.36 19.62 24.43
N ASP A 536 -27.91 19.01 25.52
CA ASP A 536 -26.76 19.50 26.30
C ASP A 536 -25.46 19.36 25.49
N VAL A 537 -25.28 18.24 24.79
CA VAL A 537 -24.12 18.00 23.91
C VAL A 537 -24.04 19.05 22.80
N VAL A 538 -25.14 19.29 22.06
CA VAL A 538 -25.16 20.29 20.98
C VAL A 538 -24.83 21.69 21.51
N ARG A 539 -25.34 22.06 22.69
CA ARG A 539 -25.06 23.36 23.32
C ARG A 539 -23.62 23.50 23.75
N ARG A 540 -23.02 22.43 24.25
CA ARG A 540 -21.61 22.40 24.65
C ARG A 540 -20.69 22.59 23.43
N ILE A 541 -20.99 21.92 22.32
CA ILE A 541 -20.19 21.98 21.08
C ILE A 541 -20.51 23.26 20.27
N GLN A 542 -21.66 23.88 20.49
CA GLN A 542 -22.12 25.14 19.87
C GLN A 542 -22.35 25.06 18.35
N VAL A 543 -22.83 23.91 17.86
CA VAL A 543 -23.19 23.74 16.44
C VAL A 543 -24.52 24.44 16.14
N LYS A 544 -24.45 25.68 15.62
CA LYS A 544 -25.62 26.56 15.41
C LYS A 544 -26.79 25.89 14.69
N SER A 545 -26.51 25.19 13.59
CA SER A 545 -27.52 24.52 12.77
C SER A 545 -28.28 23.45 13.55
N LEU A 546 -27.59 22.67 14.38
CA LEU A 546 -28.24 21.69 15.25
C LEU A 546 -29.06 22.38 16.35
N ILE A 547 -28.54 23.43 17.02
CA ILE A 547 -29.29 24.18 18.03
C ILE A 547 -30.64 24.66 17.48
N GLU A 548 -30.65 25.21 16.26
CA GLU A 548 -31.87 25.68 15.59
C GLU A 548 -32.87 24.55 15.35
N VAL A 549 -32.41 23.34 14.99
CA VAL A 549 -33.27 22.16 14.83
C VAL A 549 -33.94 21.81 16.14
N PHE A 550 -33.17 21.58 17.20
CA PHE A 550 -33.72 21.19 18.50
C PHE A 550 -34.70 22.27 19.02
N THR A 551 -34.37 23.56 18.84
CA THR A 551 -35.25 24.68 19.19
C THR A 551 -36.56 24.67 18.40
N THR A 552 -36.51 24.36 17.10
CA THR A 552 -37.71 24.28 16.24
C THR A 552 -38.68 23.20 16.72
N PHE A 553 -38.17 22.11 17.30
CA PHE A 553 -38.97 21.04 17.90
C PHE A 553 -39.34 21.30 19.37
N GLY A 554 -39.04 22.49 19.91
CA GLY A 554 -39.44 22.91 21.25
C GLY A 554 -38.44 22.61 22.36
N TYR A 555 -37.26 22.08 22.03
CA TYR A 555 -36.17 21.83 22.96
C TYR A 555 -35.29 23.06 23.02
N LYS A 556 -35.62 23.96 23.95
CA LYS A 556 -34.94 25.25 24.12
C LYS A 556 -33.68 25.11 24.91
#